data_AF-A0A7W4NVC8-F1
#
_entry.id   AF-A0A7W4NVC8-F1
#
_cell.length_a   1.000
_cell.length_b   1.000
_cell.length_c   1.000
_cell.angle_alpha   90.00
_cell.angle_beta   90.00
_cell.angle_gamma   90.00
#
_symmetry.space_group_name_H-M   'P 1'
#
loop_
_entity.id
_entity.type
_entity.pdbx_description
1 polymer ?
#
loop_
_entity_poly.entity_id
_entity_poly.type
_entity_poly.pdbx_seq_one_letter_code
_entity_poly.pdbx_strand_id
1 'polypeptide(L)'
;MDLRRHFAVRLTDIRQHAFRVGAVVVASAGLAGCLSPAKPYLDMGRRLADAGFVAHKADTTARYAMMNTLPPGELTYRPSSVGPVYLYADPIGCGCVYMGSATAYGYYVSLVAAGKNKRTSPSVVSEIPAMAAENRRDTALWDWSAWSPNADPGPTQPRHVIGGYW
;
A
#
# COMPACT_ATOMS: atom_id res chain seq x y z
N MET A 1 -41.12 -17.42 -69.90
CA MET A 1 -42.16 -18.16 -69.15
C MET A 1 -41.42 -18.92 -68.06
N ASP A 2 -41.54 -18.71 -66.75
CA ASP A 2 -42.53 -18.01 -65.93
C ASP A 2 -41.82 -17.57 -64.63
N LEU A 3 -41.98 -16.29 -64.25
CA LEU A 3 -41.46 -15.71 -63.01
C LEU A 3 -42.61 -15.72 -61.99
N ARG A 4 -42.51 -16.54 -60.94
CA ARG A 4 -43.13 -16.29 -59.62
C ARG A 4 -42.85 -17.47 -58.68
N ARG A 5 -41.71 -17.44 -57.97
CA ARG A 5 -41.52 -18.19 -56.73
C ARG A 5 -41.42 -17.21 -55.56
N HIS A 6 -42.61 -16.88 -55.08
CA HIS A 6 -42.98 -16.70 -53.68
C HIS A 6 -41.83 -16.68 -52.65
N PHE A 7 -41.26 -15.50 -52.45
CA PHE A 7 -41.24 -14.72 -51.21
C PHE A 7 -41.86 -15.43 -49.97
N ALA A 8 -41.14 -16.34 -49.30
CA ALA A 8 -41.57 -16.89 -48.01
C ALA A 8 -40.43 -17.51 -47.20
N VAL A 9 -39.23 -16.94 -47.24
CA VAL A 9 -38.15 -17.29 -46.30
C VAL A 9 -37.41 -16.01 -45.96
N ARG A 10 -37.12 -15.79 -44.67
CA ARG A 10 -36.38 -14.66 -44.04
C ARG A 10 -37.22 -13.64 -43.26
N LEU A 11 -37.91 -14.09 -42.22
CA LEU A 11 -38.21 -13.22 -41.06
C LEU A 11 -38.01 -13.90 -39.70
N THR A 12 -37.91 -15.23 -39.66
CA THR A 12 -37.64 -16.01 -38.44
C THR A 12 -36.17 -16.05 -38.02
N ASP A 13 -35.24 -15.80 -38.96
CA ASP A 13 -33.79 -15.95 -38.72
C ASP A 13 -33.18 -14.77 -37.94
N ILE A 14 -33.68 -13.55 -38.16
CA ILE A 14 -33.15 -12.34 -37.51
C ILE A 14 -33.46 -12.30 -36.00
N ARG A 15 -34.61 -12.85 -35.57
CA ARG A 15 -35.01 -12.92 -34.15
C ARG A 15 -34.14 -13.89 -33.33
N GLN A 16 -33.55 -14.90 -33.97
CA GLN A 16 -32.75 -15.92 -33.28
C GLN A 16 -31.31 -15.45 -33.06
N HIS A 17 -30.76 -14.63 -33.95
CA HIS A 17 -29.43 -14.02 -33.79
C HIS A 17 -29.41 -12.86 -32.79
N ALA A 18 -30.49 -12.06 -32.71
CA ALA A 18 -30.60 -10.99 -31.72
C ALA A 18 -30.61 -11.53 -30.28
N PHE A 19 -31.26 -12.67 -30.04
CA PHE A 19 -31.34 -13.29 -28.72
C PHE A 19 -30.03 -13.97 -28.28
N ARG A 20 -29.26 -14.53 -29.22
CA ARG A 20 -27.99 -15.20 -28.90
C ARG A 20 -26.84 -14.22 -28.66
N VAL A 21 -26.84 -13.05 -29.31
CA VAL A 21 -25.82 -12.01 -29.06
C VAL A 21 -26.12 -11.25 -27.76
N GLY A 22 -27.40 -11.04 -27.42
CA GLY A 22 -27.78 -10.37 -26.17
C GLY A 22 -27.40 -11.14 -24.89
N ALA A 23 -27.45 -12.48 -24.92
CA ALA A 23 -27.16 -13.30 -23.74
C ALA A 23 -25.67 -13.37 -23.39
N VAL A 24 -24.76 -13.18 -24.35
CA VAL A 24 -23.30 -13.25 -24.10
C VAL A 24 -22.75 -11.92 -23.57
N VAL A 25 -23.30 -10.78 -23.99
CA VAL A 25 -22.79 -9.45 -23.58
C VAL A 25 -23.20 -9.08 -22.14
N VAL A 26 -24.36 -9.55 -21.66
CA VAL A 26 -24.87 -9.21 -20.32
C VAL A 26 -24.16 -10.02 -19.20
N ALA A 27 -23.55 -11.17 -19.52
CA ALA A 27 -22.90 -12.02 -18.52
C ALA A 27 -21.51 -11.53 -18.07
N SER A 28 -20.92 -10.53 -18.73
CA SER A 28 -19.52 -10.11 -18.53
C SER A 28 -19.31 -8.85 -17.67
N ALA A 29 -20.36 -8.19 -17.17
CA ALA A 29 -20.24 -6.91 -16.47
C ALA A 29 -20.12 -7.00 -14.92
N GLY A 30 -19.91 -8.19 -14.35
CA GLY A 30 -20.00 -8.42 -12.89
C GLY A 30 -18.70 -8.38 -12.08
N LEU A 31 -17.52 -8.22 -12.69
CA LEU A 31 -16.24 -8.33 -11.99
C LEU A 31 -15.57 -6.96 -11.74
N ALA A 32 -16.34 -5.97 -11.27
CA ALA A 32 -15.73 -4.81 -10.60
C ALA A 32 -15.20 -5.28 -9.23
N GLY A 33 -14.00 -5.86 -9.21
CA GLY A 33 -13.33 -6.28 -7.98
C GLY A 33 -13.07 -5.08 -7.08
N CYS A 34 -13.47 -5.19 -5.80
CA CYS A 34 -13.13 -4.20 -4.78
C CYS A 34 -11.61 -4.17 -4.57
N LEU A 35 -10.90 -3.21 -5.15
CA LEU A 35 -9.52 -2.93 -4.76
C LEU A 35 -9.52 -2.25 -3.39
N SER A 36 -9.03 -2.97 -2.37
CA SER A 36 -8.81 -2.39 -1.06
C SER A 36 -7.60 -1.44 -1.10
N PRO A 37 -7.74 -0.16 -0.71
CA PRO A 37 -6.62 0.78 -0.66
C PRO A 37 -5.53 0.39 0.36
N ALA A 38 -5.86 -0.46 1.33
CA ALA A 38 -4.91 -0.99 2.32
C ALA A 38 -3.95 -2.05 1.72
N LYS A 39 -4.34 -2.73 0.64
CA LYS A 39 -3.59 -3.84 0.07
C LYS A 39 -2.10 -3.53 -0.19
N PRO A 40 -1.72 -2.44 -0.88
CA PRO A 40 -0.31 -2.13 -1.13
C PRO A 40 0.49 -1.93 0.16
N TYR A 41 -0.10 -1.29 1.18
CA TYR A 41 0.56 -1.08 2.46
C TYR A 41 0.79 -2.39 3.22
N LEU A 42 -0.21 -3.26 3.26
CA LEU A 42 -0.11 -4.57 3.93
C LEU A 42 0.92 -5.47 3.23
N ASP A 43 0.93 -5.48 1.89
CA ASP A 43 1.90 -6.26 1.11
C ASP A 43 3.34 -5.76 1.32
N MET A 44 3.53 -4.44 1.45
CA MET A 44 4.83 -3.83 1.79
C MET A 44 5.24 -4.13 3.23
N GLY A 45 4.33 -3.93 4.19
CA GLY A 45 4.55 -4.22 5.60
C GLY A 45 4.97 -5.66 5.84
N ARG A 46 4.40 -6.63 5.12
CA ARG A 46 4.83 -8.03 5.16
C ARG A 46 6.29 -8.21 4.72
N ARG A 47 6.71 -7.59 3.62
CA ARG A 47 8.10 -7.67 3.14
C ARG A 47 9.09 -7.02 4.11
N LEU A 48 8.68 -5.94 4.76
CA LEU A 48 9.48 -5.28 5.79
C LEU A 48 9.58 -6.17 7.04
N ALA A 49 8.48 -6.77 7.47
CA ALA A 49 8.49 -7.72 8.59
C ALA A 49 9.40 -8.92 8.33
N ASP A 50 9.36 -9.49 7.11
CA ASP A 50 10.25 -10.57 6.69
C ASP A 50 11.74 -10.14 6.71
N ALA A 51 12.03 -8.85 6.53
CA ALA A 51 13.37 -8.27 6.63
C ALA A 51 13.80 -7.90 8.06
N GLY A 52 12.92 -8.07 9.06
CA GLY A 52 13.18 -7.77 10.46
C GLY A 52 12.73 -6.40 10.94
N PHE A 53 11.86 -5.70 10.19
CA PHE A 53 11.18 -4.50 10.70
C PHE A 53 10.06 -4.89 11.67
N VAL A 54 9.83 -4.05 12.68
CA VAL A 54 8.78 -4.24 13.68
C VAL A 54 7.70 -3.17 13.51
N ALA A 55 6.43 -3.56 13.55
CA ALA A 55 5.30 -2.65 13.48
C ALA A 55 5.01 -2.00 14.84
N HIS A 56 5.12 -0.68 14.92
CA HIS A 56 4.78 0.12 16.09
C HIS A 56 3.46 0.85 15.86
N LYS A 57 2.42 0.51 16.65
CA LYS A 57 1.10 1.14 16.51
C LYS A 57 1.16 2.64 16.77
N ALA A 58 0.46 3.40 15.94
CA ALA A 58 0.26 4.84 16.13
C ALA A 58 -1.05 5.10 16.89
N ASP A 59 -1.16 4.51 18.09
CA ASP A 59 -2.37 4.47 18.92
C ASP A 59 -2.54 5.69 19.85
N THR A 60 -1.63 6.67 19.72
CA THR A 60 -1.65 7.92 20.47
C THR A 60 -1.71 9.09 19.50
N THR A 61 -2.30 10.22 19.90
CA THR A 61 -2.34 11.42 19.05
C THR A 61 -0.95 11.86 18.61
N ALA A 62 0.05 11.74 19.51
CA ALA A 62 1.44 12.10 19.20
C ALA A 62 2.06 11.15 18.17
N ARG A 63 1.90 9.82 18.34
CA ARG A 63 2.42 8.83 17.37
C ARG A 63 1.72 8.92 16.03
N TYR A 64 0.41 9.17 16.02
CA TYR A 64 -0.36 9.36 14.80
C TYR A 64 0.04 10.64 14.05
N ALA A 65 0.18 11.76 14.76
CA ALA A 65 0.68 13.00 14.17
C ALA A 65 2.08 12.79 13.56
N MET A 66 2.97 12.10 14.28
CA MET A 66 4.32 11.79 13.83
C MET A 66 4.32 10.85 12.61
N MET A 67 3.48 9.81 12.60
CA MET A 67 3.33 8.92 11.44
C MET A 67 2.93 9.71 10.18
N ASN A 68 2.07 10.71 10.31
CA ASN A 68 1.60 11.52 9.18
C ASN A 68 2.63 12.54 8.67
N THR A 69 3.76 12.72 9.34
CA THR A 69 4.88 13.51 8.80
C THR A 69 5.76 12.69 7.87
N LEU A 70 5.62 11.35 7.86
CA LEU A 70 6.38 10.49 6.97
C LEU A 70 5.83 10.55 5.54
N PRO A 71 6.69 10.45 4.51
CA PRO A 71 6.25 10.32 3.13
C PRO A 71 5.33 9.10 2.96
N PRO A 72 4.15 9.26 2.33
CA PRO A 72 3.18 8.18 2.20
C PRO A 72 3.68 7.10 1.22
N GLY A 73 3.75 5.85 1.68
CA GLY A 73 4.10 4.72 0.82
C GLY A 73 5.57 4.61 0.45
N GLU A 74 6.45 5.39 1.10
CA GLU A 74 7.89 5.36 0.87
C GLU A 74 8.64 4.95 2.14
N LEU A 75 9.81 4.34 1.97
CA LEU A 75 10.73 4.04 3.06
C LEU A 75 11.66 5.25 3.24
N THR A 76 11.78 5.74 4.47
CA THR A 76 12.78 6.76 4.83
C THR A 76 13.58 6.32 6.06
N TYR A 77 14.43 7.18 6.60
CA TYR A 77 15.02 7.01 7.92
C TYR A 77 14.88 8.28 8.74
N ARG A 78 15.01 8.16 10.06
CA ARG A 78 15.21 9.29 10.97
C ARG A 78 16.47 9.06 11.81
N PRO A 79 17.33 10.08 12.00
CA PRO A 79 18.49 9.95 12.87
C PRO A 79 18.05 9.69 14.31
N SER A 80 18.74 8.79 15.01
CA SER A 80 18.57 8.55 16.46
C SER A 80 19.92 8.55 17.17
N SER A 81 19.93 8.47 18.50
CA SER A 81 21.15 8.42 19.31
C SER A 81 22.04 7.19 19.03
N VAL A 82 21.45 6.10 18.53
CA VAL A 82 22.16 4.83 18.25
C VAL A 82 22.42 4.61 16.76
N GLY A 83 22.02 5.55 15.89
CA GLY A 83 22.13 5.45 14.44
C GLY A 83 20.79 5.68 13.71
N PRO A 84 20.76 5.55 12.38
CA PRO A 84 19.53 5.73 11.61
C PRO A 84 18.54 4.60 11.90
N VAL A 85 17.27 4.96 12.10
CA VAL A 85 16.15 4.03 12.16
C VAL A 85 15.35 4.21 10.88
N TYR A 86 15.14 3.11 10.14
CA TYR A 86 14.39 3.10 8.89
C TYR A 86 12.91 2.96 9.18
N LEU A 87 12.09 3.79 8.52
CA LEU A 87 10.69 4.00 8.83
C LEU A 87 9.83 3.85 7.58
N TYR A 88 8.70 3.19 7.71
CA TYR A 88 7.64 3.13 6.71
C TYR A 88 6.28 3.30 7.40
N ALA A 89 5.50 4.28 6.95
CA ALA A 89 4.15 4.52 7.48
C ALA A 89 3.10 3.67 6.75
N ASP A 90 2.25 2.99 7.51
CA ASP A 90 1.03 2.37 7.03
C ASP A 90 -0.19 2.97 7.75
N PRO A 91 -0.73 4.10 7.24
CA PRO A 91 -1.87 4.78 7.85
C PRO A 91 -3.23 4.11 7.57
N ILE A 92 -3.32 3.19 6.59
CA ILE A 92 -4.59 2.62 6.12
C ILE A 92 -4.76 1.16 6.57
N GLY A 93 -3.72 0.35 6.45
CA GLY A 93 -3.72 -1.07 6.78
C GLY A 93 -3.73 -1.32 8.29
N CYS A 94 -2.59 -1.06 8.96
CA CYS A 94 -2.45 -1.29 10.40
C CYS A 94 -2.60 -0.03 11.28
N GLY A 95 -2.44 1.17 10.71
CA GLY A 95 -2.28 2.38 11.51
C GLY A 95 -0.97 2.39 12.31
N CYS A 96 0.14 2.05 11.67
CA CYS A 96 1.40 1.79 12.34
C CYS A 96 2.60 2.27 11.52
N VAL A 97 3.74 2.41 12.19
CA VAL A 97 5.03 2.69 11.57
C VAL A 97 5.91 1.44 11.71
N TYR A 98 6.37 0.90 10.59
CA TYR A 98 7.37 -0.15 10.59
C TYR A 98 8.74 0.46 10.84
N MET A 99 9.44 -0.01 11.86
CA MET A 99 10.75 0.47 12.26
C MET A 99 11.80 -0.63 12.13
N GLY A 100 12.93 -0.31 11.49
CA GLY A 100 14.02 -1.25 11.23
C GLY A 100 15.39 -0.64 11.49
N SER A 101 16.34 -1.50 11.86
CA SER A 101 17.75 -1.13 11.96
C SER A 101 18.41 -1.06 10.58
N ALA A 102 19.64 -0.56 10.51
CA ALA A 102 20.43 -0.61 9.28
C ALA A 102 20.62 -2.04 8.75
N THR A 103 20.71 -3.03 9.64
CA THR A 103 20.77 -4.45 9.27
C THR A 103 19.47 -4.93 8.63
N ALA A 104 18.31 -4.59 9.22
CA ALA A 104 17.00 -4.93 8.66
C ALA A 104 16.81 -4.29 7.27
N TYR A 105 17.22 -3.03 7.11
CA TYR A 105 17.22 -2.36 5.81
C TYR A 105 18.11 -3.08 4.79
N GLY A 106 19.33 -3.49 5.18
CA GLY A 106 20.21 -4.27 4.32
C GLY A 106 19.58 -5.58 3.84
N TYR A 107 18.87 -6.29 4.73
CA TYR A 107 18.12 -7.49 4.35
C TYR A 107 16.97 -7.16 3.40
N TYR A 108 16.19 -6.10 3.65
CA TYR A 108 15.14 -5.66 2.74
C TYR A 108 15.67 -5.40 1.33
N VAL A 109 16.77 -4.66 1.21
CA VAL A 109 17.45 -4.39 -0.07
C VAL A 109 17.84 -5.70 -0.77
N SER A 110 18.37 -6.67 -0.03
CA SER A 110 18.75 -7.98 -0.58
C SER A 110 17.55 -8.79 -1.07
N LEU A 111 16.43 -8.79 -0.34
CA LEU A 111 15.19 -9.46 -0.73
C LEU A 111 14.60 -8.83 -2.00
N VAL A 112 14.59 -7.49 -2.09
CA VAL A 112 14.14 -6.79 -3.29
C VAL A 112 15.05 -7.09 -4.48
N ALA A 113 16.36 -7.15 -4.28
CA ALA A 113 17.31 -7.51 -5.34
C ALA A 113 17.11 -8.95 -5.82
N ALA A 114 16.84 -9.90 -4.91
CA ALA A 114 16.62 -11.31 -5.23
C ALA A 114 15.26 -11.57 -5.92
N GLY A 115 14.22 -10.82 -5.56
CA GLY A 115 12.87 -10.97 -6.13
C GLY A 115 12.67 -10.34 -7.51
N LYS A 116 13.61 -9.52 -7.99
CA LYS A 116 13.54 -8.96 -9.35
C LYS A 116 14.11 -9.96 -10.35
N ASN A 117 13.26 -10.44 -11.26
CA ASN A 117 13.71 -11.11 -12.49
C ASN A 117 14.71 -10.19 -13.21
N LYS A 118 16.00 -10.56 -13.18
CA LYS A 118 17.27 -10.09 -13.81
C LYS A 118 17.33 -8.96 -14.87
N ARG A 119 16.28 -8.17 -15.13
CA ARG A 119 16.18 -7.18 -16.22
C ARG A 119 15.98 -5.74 -15.77
N THR A 120 15.69 -5.49 -14.50
CA THR A 120 15.58 -4.12 -13.98
C THR A 120 16.33 -4.00 -12.67
N SER A 121 17.39 -3.18 -12.67
CA SER A 121 18.25 -2.90 -11.52
C SER A 121 17.45 -2.47 -10.27
N PRO A 122 17.86 -2.80 -9.04
CA PRO A 122 17.14 -2.37 -7.84
C PRO A 122 17.40 -0.88 -7.57
N SER A 123 16.40 -0.03 -7.82
CA SER A 123 16.41 1.40 -7.48
C SER A 123 16.54 1.68 -5.97
N VAL A 124 16.48 0.67 -5.10
CA VAL A 124 16.50 0.83 -3.64
C VAL A 124 17.85 1.33 -3.10
N VAL A 125 18.97 0.96 -3.73
CA VAL A 125 20.30 1.48 -3.30
C VAL A 125 20.48 2.94 -3.68
N SER A 126 19.85 3.41 -4.77
CA SER A 126 19.83 4.82 -5.16
C SER A 126 18.93 5.70 -4.29
N GLU A 127 18.20 5.12 -3.34
CA GLU A 127 17.26 5.86 -2.49
C GLU A 127 17.94 6.48 -1.25
N ILE A 128 19.16 6.06 -0.86
CA ILE A 128 19.84 6.64 0.33
C ILE A 128 20.09 8.16 0.19
N PRO A 129 20.63 8.67 -0.93
CA PRO A 129 20.76 10.10 -1.15
C PRO A 129 19.40 10.83 -1.16
N ALA A 130 18.34 10.17 -1.64
CA ALA A 130 16.98 10.73 -1.65
C ALA A 130 16.40 10.83 -0.23
N MET A 131 16.52 9.78 0.59
CA MET A 131 16.14 9.79 2.01
C MET A 131 16.92 10.85 2.79
N ALA A 132 18.22 11.01 2.50
CA ALA A 132 19.02 12.06 3.13
C ALA A 132 18.61 13.47 2.68
N ALA A 133 18.20 13.65 1.42
CA ALA A 133 17.68 14.91 0.93
C ALA A 133 16.31 15.24 1.54
N GLU A 134 15.44 14.25 1.71
CA GLU A 134 14.16 14.38 2.41
C GLU A 134 14.36 14.83 3.86
N ASN A 135 15.18 14.11 4.63
CA ASN A 135 15.53 14.50 6.01
C ASN A 135 16.16 15.90 6.15
N ARG A 136 16.83 16.42 5.12
CA ARG A 136 17.39 17.79 5.13
C ARG A 136 16.36 18.85 4.79
N ARG A 137 15.35 18.51 3.98
CA ARG A 137 14.28 19.43 3.55
C ARG A 137 13.17 19.48 4.58
N ASP A 138 12.87 18.36 5.21
CA ASP A 138 11.88 18.26 6.27
C ASP A 138 12.49 18.78 7.58
N THR A 139 12.03 19.96 8.01
CA THR A 139 12.43 20.56 9.29
C THR A 139 11.55 20.08 10.44
N ALA A 140 10.53 19.25 10.17
CA ALA A 140 9.72 18.66 11.22
C ALA A 140 10.61 17.78 12.10
N LEU A 141 10.74 18.17 13.37
CA LEU A 141 11.51 17.40 14.32
C LEU A 141 10.85 16.05 14.54
N TRP A 142 11.56 14.98 14.20
CA TRP A 142 11.15 13.64 14.58
C TRP A 142 11.40 13.43 16.07
N ASP A 143 10.33 13.48 16.87
CA ASP A 143 10.41 13.30 18.32
C ASP A 143 10.38 11.82 18.69
N TRP A 144 11.55 11.26 18.96
CA TRP A 144 11.69 9.90 19.47
C TRP A 144 11.04 9.68 20.83
N SER A 145 10.81 10.74 21.61
CA SER A 145 10.17 10.62 22.90
C SER A 145 8.77 10.02 22.75
N ALA A 146 7.99 10.40 21.73
CA ALA A 146 6.65 9.88 21.44
C ALA A 146 6.60 8.35 21.21
N TRP A 147 7.74 7.73 20.86
CA TRP A 147 7.86 6.31 20.57
C TRP A 147 8.58 5.53 21.69
N SER A 148 8.94 6.20 22.79
CA SER A 148 9.47 5.56 23.98
C SER A 148 8.39 4.69 24.66
N PRO A 149 8.75 3.55 25.27
CA PRO A 149 7.84 2.79 26.12
C PRO A 149 7.21 3.65 27.24
N ASN A 150 7.93 4.68 27.71
CA ASN A 150 7.45 5.58 28.76
C ASN A 150 6.55 6.71 28.24
N ALA A 151 6.44 6.88 26.93
CA ALA A 151 5.55 7.85 26.31
C ALA A 151 4.19 7.25 25.94
N ASP A 152 3.97 5.96 26.24
CA ASP A 152 2.63 5.41 26.15
C ASP A 152 1.70 6.15 27.12
N PRO A 153 0.59 6.72 26.63
CA PRO A 153 -0.41 7.31 27.48
C PRO A 153 -0.84 6.27 28.52
N GLY A 154 -0.76 6.66 29.80
CA GLY A 154 -1.42 5.94 30.86
C GLY A 154 -2.92 5.75 30.54
N PRO A 155 -3.63 4.85 31.22
CA PRO A 155 -5.00 4.45 30.89
C PRO A 155 -6.03 5.59 30.82
N THR A 156 -5.66 6.80 31.23
CA THR A 156 -6.52 8.00 31.30
C THR A 156 -6.28 9.02 30.18
N GLN A 157 -5.30 8.82 29.29
CA GLN A 157 -5.06 9.73 28.17
C GLN A 157 -5.80 9.27 26.90
N PRO A 158 -6.38 10.21 26.12
CA PRO A 158 -7.14 9.87 24.92
C PRO A 158 -6.23 9.19 23.89
N ARG A 159 -6.64 7.98 23.49
CA ARG A 159 -5.97 7.20 22.44
C ARG A 159 -6.62 7.53 21.10
N HIS A 160 -5.78 7.78 20.09
CA HIS A 160 -6.28 7.94 18.74
C HIS A 160 -6.48 6.53 18.16
N VAL A 161 -7.72 6.06 18.08
CA VAL A 161 -8.05 4.82 17.36
C VAL A 161 -8.56 5.20 15.98
N ILE A 162 -7.99 4.56 14.95
CA ILE A 162 -8.49 4.70 13.57
C ILE A 162 -9.95 4.26 13.57
N GLY A 163 -10.88 5.23 13.48
CA GLY A 163 -12.33 4.99 13.50
C GLY A 163 -13.12 5.56 14.68
N GLY A 164 -12.52 6.29 15.64
CA GLY A 164 -13.29 7.01 16.69
C GLY A 164 -12.43 7.59 17.82
N TYR A 165 -13.00 8.52 18.60
CA TYR A 165 -12.42 9.06 19.83
C TYR A 165 -13.23 8.50 21.01
N TRP A 166 -12.57 8.04 22.08
CA TRP A 166 -13.22 7.70 23.36
C TRP A 166 -12.44 8.35 24.51
#